data_AF-A0AAE9L3Q6-F1
#
_entry.id   AF-A0AAE9L3Q6-F1
#
_cell.length_a   1.000
_cell.length_b   1.000
_cell.length_c   1.000
_cell.angle_alpha   90.00
_cell.angle_beta   90.00
_cell.angle_gamma   90.00
#
_symmetry.space_group_name_H-M   'P 1'
#
loop_
_entity.id
_entity.type
_entity.pdbx_description
1 polymer ?
#
loop_
_entity_poly.entity_id
_entity_poly.type
_entity_poly.pdbx_seq_one_letter_code
_entity_poly.pdbx_strand_id
1 'polypeptide(L)'
;MHKRNSPRQQGPASDAEGLSALLYQLSHLISQGMLRPEFVRDLGDELHAEIDMLLKSPRAKHQDVAGLSDARARFDETLLCARSKLLLDAVNRTEAPLNPSCE
;
A
#
# COMPACT_ATOMS: atom_id res chain seq x y z
N MET A 1 4.50 -48.20 17.46
CA MET A 1 4.74 -47.33 16.30
C MET A 1 3.42 -46.68 15.90
N HIS A 2 3.16 -45.41 16.19
CA HIS A 2 2.22 -44.57 15.43
C HIS A 2 2.64 -43.11 15.65
N LYS A 3 3.04 -42.47 14.55
CA LYS A 3 3.68 -41.16 14.50
C LYS A 3 2.68 -40.07 14.89
N ARG A 4 3.08 -39.20 15.83
CA ARG A 4 2.44 -37.91 16.08
C ARG A 4 2.60 -37.04 14.83
N ASN A 5 1.52 -36.87 14.07
CA ASN A 5 1.45 -35.82 13.04
C ASN A 5 1.16 -34.50 13.76
N SER A 6 2.23 -33.81 14.17
CA SER A 6 2.14 -32.40 14.55
C SER A 6 1.78 -31.60 13.29
N PRO A 7 0.75 -30.73 13.29
CA PRO A 7 0.58 -29.78 12.21
C PRO A 7 1.80 -28.87 12.18
N ARG A 8 2.43 -28.79 11.01
CA ARG A 8 3.53 -27.86 10.73
C ARG A 8 3.06 -26.46 11.12
N GLN A 9 3.82 -25.79 11.99
CA GLN A 9 3.69 -24.36 12.22
C GLN A 9 3.84 -23.67 10.86
N GLN A 10 2.70 -23.28 10.29
CA GLN A 10 2.63 -22.29 9.24
C GLN A 10 2.87 -20.97 9.96
N GLY A 11 3.94 -20.25 9.61
CA GLY A 11 4.00 -18.81 9.92
C GLY A 11 2.72 -18.15 9.40
N PRO A 12 2.30 -17.00 9.95
CA PRO A 12 1.03 -16.39 9.60
C PRO A 12 0.98 -16.25 8.07
N ALA A 13 0.12 -17.06 7.42
CA ALA A 13 -0.12 -16.89 6.00
C ALA A 13 -0.74 -15.49 5.88
N SER A 14 -0.11 -14.61 5.11
CA SER A 14 -0.70 -13.32 4.78
C SER A 14 -2.02 -13.61 4.08
N ASP A 15 -3.13 -13.47 4.78
CA ASP A 15 -4.45 -13.73 4.25
C ASP A 15 -4.94 -12.48 3.50
N ALA A 16 -5.85 -12.68 2.55
CA ALA A 16 -6.36 -11.58 1.72
C ALA A 16 -7.03 -10.49 2.56
N GLU A 17 -7.61 -10.85 3.71
CA GLU A 17 -8.20 -9.93 4.67
C GLU A 17 -7.13 -9.04 5.34
N GLY A 18 -6.05 -9.65 5.84
CA GLY A 18 -4.93 -8.92 6.45
C GLY A 18 -4.24 -7.99 5.47
N LEU A 19 -4.03 -8.41 4.22
CA LEU A 19 -3.48 -7.53 3.18
C LEU A 19 -4.43 -6.40 2.81
N SER A 20 -5.72 -6.67 2.69
CA SER A 20 -6.72 -5.62 2.43
C SER A 20 -6.71 -4.58 3.56
N ALA A 21 -6.72 -5.03 4.82
CA ALA A 21 -6.66 -4.15 5.99
C ALA A 21 -5.38 -3.31 6.02
N LEU A 22 -4.23 -3.92 5.69
CA LEU A 22 -2.95 -3.21 5.60
C LEU A 22 -2.97 -2.12 4.52
N LEU A 23 -3.49 -2.41 3.32
CA LEU A 23 -3.61 -1.44 2.23
C LEU A 23 -4.50 -0.26 2.63
N TYR A 24 -5.64 -0.52 3.29
CA TYR A 24 -6.51 0.54 3.82
C TYR A 24 -5.81 1.40 4.87
N GLN A 25 -5.08 0.78 5.79
CA GLN A 25 -4.35 1.50 6.83
C GLN A 25 -3.22 2.37 6.24
N LEU A 26 -2.45 1.84 5.29
CA LEU A 26 -1.42 2.61 4.59
C LEU A 26 -2.03 3.78 3.83
N SER A 27 -3.12 3.56 3.11
CA SER A 27 -3.86 4.61 2.40
C SER A 27 -4.31 5.72 3.36
N HIS A 28 -4.88 5.33 4.51
CA HIS A 28 -5.29 6.28 5.54
C HIS A 28 -4.09 7.10 6.04
N LEU A 29 -3.00 6.45 6.46
CA LEU A 29 -1.82 7.14 6.98
C LEU A 29 -1.13 8.05 5.96
N ILE A 30 -1.08 7.66 4.68
CA ILE A 30 -0.61 8.53 3.58
C ILE A 30 -1.51 9.75 3.44
N SER A 31 -2.84 9.56 3.42
CA SER A 31 -3.80 10.66 3.24
C SER A 31 -3.71 11.73 4.34
N GLN A 32 -3.33 11.31 5.56
CA GLN A 32 -3.11 12.19 6.71
C GLN A 32 -1.72 12.85 6.69
N GLY A 33 -0.87 12.55 5.71
CA GLY A 33 0.51 13.04 5.65
C GLY A 33 1.41 12.46 6.74
N MET A 34 0.99 11.36 7.40
CA MET A 34 1.77 10.71 8.46
C MET A 34 2.89 9.83 7.92
N LEU A 35 2.79 9.41 6.66
CA LEU A 35 3.80 8.63 5.96
C LEU A 35 4.34 9.37 4.74
N ARG A 36 5.63 9.18 4.49
CA ARG A 36 6.27 9.67 3.26
C ARG A 36 5.85 8.80 2.08
N PRO A 37 5.31 9.37 0.99
CA PRO A 37 4.87 8.60 -0.18
C PRO A 37 5.97 7.72 -0.78
N GLU A 38 7.24 8.12 -0.69
CA GLU A 38 8.37 7.34 -1.20
C GLU A 38 8.53 6.02 -0.46
N PHE A 39 8.47 6.06 0.88
CA PHE A 39 8.54 4.85 1.70
C PHE A 39 7.36 3.92 1.43
N VAL A 40 6.16 4.49 1.29
CA VAL A 40 4.96 3.68 1.07
C VAL A 40 4.91 3.10 -0.34
N ARG A 41 5.51 3.75 -1.34
CA ARG A 41 5.72 3.17 -2.67
C ARG A 41 6.58 1.93 -2.59
N ASP A 42 7.74 2.02 -1.93
CA ASP A 42 8.70 0.90 -1.87
C ASP A 42 8.06 -0.31 -1.15
N LEU A 43 7.33 -0.07 -0.06
CA LEU A 43 6.52 -1.10 0.60
C LEU A 43 5.38 -1.61 -0.30
N GLY A 44 4.73 -0.72 -1.06
CA GLY A 44 3.67 -1.05 -2.00
C GLY A 44 4.13 -2.02 -3.10
N ASP A 45 5.36 -1.87 -3.59
CA ASP A 45 5.94 -2.79 -4.58
C ASP A 45 6.08 -4.22 -4.02
N GLU A 46 6.52 -4.36 -2.76
CA GLU A 46 6.58 -5.66 -2.07
C GLU A 46 5.17 -6.24 -1.85
N LEU A 47 4.22 -5.42 -1.43
CA LEU A 47 2.83 -5.84 -1.22
C LEU A 47 2.15 -6.26 -2.53
N HIS A 48 2.43 -5.59 -3.64
CA HIS A 48 1.90 -5.96 -4.95
C HIS A 48 2.36 -7.34 -5.40
N ALA A 49 3.61 -7.71 -5.12
CA ALA A 49 4.10 -9.06 -5.40
C ALA A 49 3.33 -10.11 -4.58
N GLU A 50 3.09 -9.86 -3.30
CA GLU A 50 2.32 -10.75 -2.41
C GLU A 50 0.85 -10.88 -2.86
N ILE A 51 0.23 -9.76 -3.22
CA ILE A 51 -1.15 -9.71 -3.75
C ILE A 51 -1.25 -10.52 -5.04
N ASP A 52 -0.32 -10.33 -5.97
CA ASP A 52 -0.31 -11.05 -7.24
C ASP A 52 -0.15 -12.57 -7.03
N MET A 53 0.63 -12.99 -6.03
CA MET A 53 0.75 -14.40 -5.66
C MET A 53 -0.57 -14.97 -5.12
N LEU A 54 -1.26 -14.23 -4.25
CA LEU A 54 -2.55 -14.64 -3.71
C LEU A 54 -3.66 -14.68 -4.76
N LEU A 55 -3.71 -13.69 -5.66
CA LEU A 55 -4.70 -13.63 -6.74
C LEU A 55 -4.54 -14.76 -7.75
N LYS A 56 -3.31 -15.24 -7.97
CA LYS A 56 -3.01 -16.39 -8.85
C LYS A 56 -3.23 -17.74 -8.15
N SER A 57 -3.52 -17.76 -6.84
CA SER A 57 -3.73 -18.99 -6.09
C SER A 57 -5.07 -19.64 -6.47
N PRO A 58 -5.09 -20.93 -6.85
CA PRO A 58 -6.33 -21.65 -7.15
C PRO A 58 -7.23 -21.86 -5.92
N ARG A 59 -6.78 -21.46 -4.73
CA ARG A 59 -7.54 -21.49 -3.48
C ARG A 59 -8.16 -20.15 -3.10
N ALA A 60 -7.90 -19.08 -3.88
CA ALA A 60 -8.45 -17.77 -3.61
C ALA A 60 -9.98 -17.78 -3.78
N LYS A 61 -10.72 -17.36 -2.76
CA LYS A 61 -12.17 -17.20 -2.88
C LYS A 61 -12.47 -15.93 -3.68
N HIS A 62 -13.53 -15.96 -4.48
CA HIS A 62 -13.92 -14.82 -5.31
C HIS A 62 -14.15 -13.53 -4.51
N GLN A 63 -14.71 -13.64 -3.30
CA GLN A 63 -14.94 -12.48 -2.43
C GLN A 63 -13.63 -11.86 -1.92
N ASP A 64 -12.67 -12.70 -1.53
CA ASP A 64 -11.35 -12.30 -1.07
C ASP A 64 -10.58 -11.57 -2.20
N VAL A 65 -10.70 -12.08 -3.43
CA VAL A 65 -10.12 -11.48 -4.64
C VAL A 65 -10.69 -10.09 -4.91
N ALA A 66 -12.02 -9.93 -4.84
CA ALA A 66 -12.68 -8.66 -5.13
C ALA A 66 -12.33 -7.59 -4.08
N GLY A 67 -12.35 -7.95 -2.80
CA GLY A 67 -11.99 -7.04 -1.70
C GLY A 67 -10.53 -6.59 -1.76
N LEU A 68 -9.63 -7.53 -2.04
CA LEU A 68 -8.19 -7.24 -2.17
C LEU A 68 -7.88 -6.38 -3.40
N SER A 69 -8.58 -6.61 -4.52
CA SER A 69 -8.45 -5.78 -5.72
C SER A 69 -8.94 -4.35 -5.50
N ASP A 70 -10.05 -4.15 -4.78
CA ASP A 70 -10.55 -2.80 -4.44
C ASP A 70 -9.58 -2.08 -3.49
N ALA A 71 -9.10 -2.77 -2.45
CA ALA A 71 -8.12 -2.23 -1.52
C ALA A 71 -6.83 -1.80 -2.23
N ARG A 72 -6.35 -2.60 -3.19
CA ARG A 72 -5.18 -2.28 -4.03
C ARG A 72 -5.43 -1.03 -4.87
N ALA A 73 -6.56 -0.96 -5.58
CA ALA A 73 -6.89 0.18 -6.43
C ALA A 73 -6.93 1.50 -5.63
N ARG A 74 -7.55 1.48 -4.45
CA ARG A 74 -7.61 2.66 -3.55
C ARG A 74 -6.24 3.06 -3.02
N PHE A 75 -5.40 2.07 -2.69
CA PHE A 75 -4.02 2.31 -2.28
C PHE A 75 -3.22 3.02 -3.38
N ASP A 76 -3.29 2.49 -4.61
CA ASP A 76 -2.60 3.06 -5.77
C ASP A 76 -3.05 4.50 -6.07
N GLU A 77 -4.36 4.75 -6.04
CA GLU A 77 -4.94 6.08 -6.23
C GLU A 77 -4.48 7.06 -5.14
N THR A 78 -4.49 6.62 -3.88
CA THR A 78 -4.09 7.46 -2.74
C THR A 78 -2.61 7.81 -2.82
N LEU A 79 -1.76 6.84 -3.16
CA LEU A 79 -0.33 7.06 -3.33
C LEU A 79 -0.04 8.01 -4.50
N LEU A 80 -0.75 7.87 -5.62
CA LEU A 80 -0.63 8.76 -6.76
C LEU A 80 -1.03 10.20 -6.38
N CYS A 81 -2.17 10.37 -5.68
CA CYS A 81 -2.61 11.67 -5.21
C CYS A 81 -1.58 12.34 -4.29
N ALA A 82 -1.04 11.60 -3.32
CA ALA A 82 -0.06 12.13 -2.38
C ALA A 82 1.24 12.57 -3.08
N ARG A 83 1.72 11.78 -4.05
CA ARG A 83 2.89 12.14 -4.86
C ARG A 83 2.63 13.35 -5.76
N SER A 84 1.44 13.44 -6.35
CA SER A 84 1.03 14.57 -7.18
C SER A 84 1.00 15.87 -6.37
N LYS A 85 0.48 15.80 -5.13
CA LYS A 85 0.52 16.93 -4.19
C LYS A 85 1.95 17.39 -3.89
N LEU A 86 2.87 16.46 -3.61
CA LEU A 86 4.28 16.81 -3.37
C LEU A 86 4.93 17.50 -4.56
N LEU A 87 4.63 17.04 -5.79
CA LEU A 87 5.15 17.65 -7.01
C LEU A 87 4.58 19.06 -7.21
N LEU A 88 3.28 19.26 -7.03
CA LEU A 88 2.64 20.57 -7.11
C LEU A 88 3.20 21.53 -6.05
N ASP A 89 3.38 21.06 -4.81
CA ASP A 89 3.98 21.85 -3.73
C ASP A 89 5.45 22.21 -4.03
N ALA A 90 6.19 21.38 -4.76
CA ALA A 90 7.54 21.68 -5.20
C ALA A 90 7.54 22.74 -6.32
N VAL A 91 6.67 22.60 -7.32
CA VAL A 91 6.52 23.57 -8.42
C VAL A 91 6.12 24.95 -7.88
N ASN A 92 5.13 25.00 -6.98
CA ASN A 92 4.67 26.25 -6.37
C ASN A 92 5.79 26.96 -5.57
N ARG A 93 6.71 26.19 -4.96
CA ARG A 93 7.88 26.76 -4.26
C ARG A 93 8.93 27.32 -5.22
N THR A 94 9.08 26.74 -6.40
CA THR A 94 9.99 27.26 -7.44
C THR A 94 9.42 28.46 -8.19
N GLU A 95 8.09 28.55 -8.32
CA GLU A 95 7.40 29.66 -8.96
C GLU A 95 7.10 30.84 -8.01
N ALA A 96 7.31 30.65 -6.69
CA ALA A 96 7.26 31.74 -5.75
C ALA A 96 8.30 32.80 -6.17
N PRO A 97 7.88 34.04 -6.49
CA PRO A 97 8.84 35.08 -6.84
C PRO A 97 9.81 35.23 -5.67
N LEU A 98 11.10 35.14 -5.96
CA LEU A 98 12.14 35.75 -5.14
C LEU A 98 11.71 37.20 -4.99
N ASN A 99 11.06 37.53 -3.88
CA ASN A 99 10.77 38.89 -3.49
C ASN A 99 12.00 39.27 -2.65
N PRO A 100 13.08 39.83 -3.24
CA PRO A 100 14.01 40.56 -2.40
C PRO A 100 13.19 41.70 -1.83
N SER A 101 12.98 41.70 -0.53
CA SER A 101 12.54 42.88 0.18
C SER A 101 13.47 44.03 -0.24
N CYS A 102 13.00 44.93 -1.09
CA CYS A 102 13.63 46.23 -1.26
C CYS A 102 13.22 47.05 -0.04
N GLU A 103 14.19 47.24 0.85
CA GLU A 103 14.21 48.33 1.83
C GLU A 103 14.11 49.70 1.14
#